data_AF-A0A9D2CCY9-F1
#
_entry.id   AF-A0A9D2CCY9-F1
#
_cell.length_a   1.000
_cell.length_b   1.000
_cell.length_c   1.000
_cell.angle_alpha   90.00
_cell.angle_beta   90.00
_cell.angle_gamma   90.00
#
_symmetry.space_group_name_H-M   'P 1'
#
loop_
_entity.id
_entity.type
_entity.pdbx_description
1 polymer ?
#
loop_
_entity_poly.entity_id
_entity_poly.type
_entity_poly.pdbx_seq_one_letter_code
_entity_poly.pdbx_strand_id
1 'polypeptide(L)'
;PFKGGGKLIVIDGGFCRAYQPTTGIAGYTLIYNSNCYRIVSHKPFSGKQEAIRENRDIASTSEVFERMETRVKISGTDIGSELQQQVDDLKALLRAYKMGEVLEDHRT
;
A
#
# COMPACT_ATOMS: atom_id res chain seq x y z
N PRO A 1 22.53 9.16 3.07
CA PRO A 1 21.33 9.37 2.22
C PRO A 1 21.72 9.74 0.78
N PHE A 2 21.46 8.87 -0.19
CA PHE A 2 21.73 9.15 -1.61
C PHE A 2 20.61 10.03 -2.17
N LYS A 3 20.90 11.28 -2.54
CA LYS A 3 19.91 12.23 -3.08
C LYS A 3 19.97 12.20 -4.60
N GLY A 4 18.82 12.05 -5.26
CA GLY A 4 18.68 11.82 -6.71
C GLY A 4 19.05 12.97 -7.64
N GLY A 5 19.76 13.99 -7.16
CA GLY A 5 20.18 15.13 -7.99
C GLY A 5 19.04 15.79 -8.76
N GLY A 6 17.84 15.89 -8.18
CA GLY A 6 16.66 16.45 -8.84
C GLY A 6 15.93 15.49 -9.79
N LYS A 7 16.29 14.21 -9.83
CA LYS A 7 15.62 13.14 -10.58
C LYS A 7 14.95 12.16 -9.61
N LEU A 8 13.85 11.54 -10.06
CA LEU A 8 13.17 10.47 -9.32
C LEU A 8 14.13 9.28 -9.15
N ILE A 9 14.53 8.97 -7.92
CA ILE A 9 15.19 7.70 -7.61
C ILE A 9 14.09 6.65 -7.52
N VAL A 10 13.97 5.83 -8.56
CA VAL A 10 13.15 4.62 -8.53
C VAL A 10 14.04 3.47 -8.07
N ILE A 11 13.85 3.02 -6.82
CA ILE A 11 14.43 1.76 -6.35
C ILE A 11 13.42 0.67 -6.76
N ASP A 12 13.58 0.17 -7.97
CA ASP A 12 12.80 -0.95 -8.47
C ASP A 12 13.29 -2.23 -7.77
N GLY A 13 12.62 -2.58 -6.68
CA GLY A 13 12.93 -3.74 -5.85
C GLY A 13 12.74 -5.09 -6.54
N GLY A 14 12.25 -5.13 -7.79
CA GLY A 14 11.93 -6.42 -8.36
C GLY A 14 11.78 -6.58 -9.87
N PHE A 15 12.19 -5.62 -10.70
CA PHE A 15 12.26 -5.84 -12.15
C PHE A 15 13.56 -5.33 -12.78
N CYS A 16 14.60 -5.14 -11.98
CA CYS A 16 15.90 -4.77 -12.51
C CYS A 16 16.52 -5.94 -13.29
N ARG A 17 16.33 -5.92 -14.62
CA ARG A 17 16.92 -6.86 -15.59
C ARG A 17 18.43 -7.03 -15.41
N ALA A 18 19.13 -6.02 -14.89
CA ALA A 18 20.58 -6.07 -14.66
C ALA A 18 21.00 -7.01 -13.51
N TYR A 19 20.15 -7.26 -12.51
CA TYR A 19 20.48 -8.13 -11.36
C TYR A 19 19.96 -9.57 -11.49
N GLN A 20 19.06 -9.82 -12.45
CA GLN A 20 18.53 -11.15 -12.75
C GLN A 20 19.62 -12.21 -13.05
N PRO A 21 20.66 -11.92 -13.87
CA PRO A 21 21.71 -12.89 -14.18
C PRO A 21 22.53 -13.35 -12.97
N THR A 22 22.69 -12.49 -11.96
CA THR A 22 23.51 -12.77 -10.78
C THR A 22 22.71 -13.44 -9.66
N THR A 23 21.45 -13.02 -9.47
CA THR A 23 20.64 -13.46 -8.32
C THR A 23 19.71 -14.63 -8.65
N GLY A 24 19.41 -14.87 -9.93
CA GLY A 24 18.50 -15.94 -10.36
C GLY A 24 17.05 -15.76 -9.90
N ILE A 25 16.67 -14.55 -9.45
CA ILE A 25 15.31 -14.19 -9.05
C ILE A 25 14.79 -13.09 -9.98
N ALA A 26 13.49 -13.11 -10.25
CA ALA A 26 12.82 -12.06 -11.02
C ALA A 26 12.83 -10.74 -10.27
N GLY A 27 12.78 -10.80 -8.94
CA GLY A 27 12.75 -9.63 -8.09
C GLY A 27 12.10 -9.83 -6.73
N TYR A 28 11.99 -8.76 -5.96
CA TYR A 28 11.29 -8.72 -4.68
C TYR A 28 10.07 -7.80 -4.72
N THR A 29 9.06 -8.14 -3.92
CA THR A 29 7.91 -7.29 -3.62
C THR A 29 7.88 -7.06 -2.11
N LEU A 30 7.97 -5.79 -1.71
CA LEU A 30 7.67 -5.39 -0.33
C LEU A 30 6.16 -5.21 -0.18
N ILE A 31 5.57 -5.98 0.72
CA ILE A 31 4.16 -5.94 1.09
C ILE A 31 4.07 -5.40 2.51
N TYR A 32 3.34 -4.31 2.70
CA TYR A 32 3.05 -3.75 4.01
C TYR A 32 1.56 -3.90 4.34
N ASN A 33 1.26 -4.28 5.58
CA ASN A 33 -0.08 -4.16 6.14
C ASN A 33 0.02 -3.72 7.61
N SER A 34 -1.13 -3.41 8.22
CA SER A 34 -1.22 -2.91 9.61
C SER A 34 -0.51 -3.74 10.68
N ASN A 35 -0.14 -5.00 10.40
CA ASN A 35 0.52 -5.90 11.33
C ASN A 35 2.01 -6.12 11.02
N CYS A 36 2.45 -6.01 9.76
CA CYS A 36 3.83 -6.33 9.39
C CYS A 36 4.27 -5.81 8.02
N TYR A 37 5.58 -5.77 7.84
CA TYR A 37 6.24 -5.74 6.54
C TYR A 37 6.69 -7.15 6.14
N ARG A 38 6.47 -7.49 4.88
CA ARG A 38 6.77 -8.79 4.28
C ARG A 38 7.47 -8.60 2.95
N ILE A 39 8.58 -9.28 2.73
CA ILE A 39 9.27 -9.31 1.45
C ILE A 39 8.95 -10.65 0.77
N VAL A 40 8.56 -10.59 -0.50
CA VAL A 40 8.30 -11.77 -1.33
C VAL A 40 9.29 -11.77 -2.48
N SER A 41 10.12 -12.80 -2.59
CA SER A 41 11.01 -13.01 -3.74
C SER A 41 10.32 -13.86 -4.80
N HIS A 42 10.42 -13.48 -6.06
CA HIS A 42 9.82 -14.19 -7.20
C HIS A 42 10.89 -14.89 -8.02
N LYS A 43 10.61 -16.10 -8.51
CA LYS A 43 11.46 -16.76 -9.50
C LYS A 43 11.19 -16.21 -10.92
N PRO A 44 12.19 -16.22 -11.81
CA PRO A 44 12.01 -15.85 -13.21
C PRO A 44 11.03 -16.80 -13.90
N PHE A 45 10.20 -16.26 -14.79
CA PHE A 45 9.41 -17.06 -15.71
C PHE A 45 10.30 -17.65 -16.80
N SER A 46 10.11 -18.94 -17.12
CA SER A 46 10.76 -19.56 -18.28
C SER A 46 10.14 -19.14 -19.63
N GLY A 47 9.02 -18.41 -19.60
CA GLY A 47 8.39 -17.78 -20.76
C GLY A 47 6.92 -18.16 -20.93
N LYS A 48 6.15 -17.36 -21.68
CA LYS A 48 4.69 -17.53 -21.83
C LYS A 48 4.30 -18.91 -22.37
N GLN A 49 4.99 -19.39 -23.39
CA GLN A 49 4.68 -20.68 -24.02
C GLN A 49 4.94 -21.86 -23.09
N GLU A 50 6.06 -21.85 -22.38
CA GLU A 50 6.44 -22.92 -21.44
C GLU A 50 5.54 -22.92 -20.20
N ALA A 51 5.24 -21.74 -19.64
CA ALA A 51 4.35 -21.61 -18.50
C ALA A 51 2.94 -22.14 -18.78
N ILE A 52 2.40 -21.88 -19.98
CA ILE A 52 1.09 -22.40 -20.40
C ILE A 52 1.17 -23.93 -20.64
N ARG A 53 2.22 -24.40 -21.33
CA ARG A 53 2.37 -25.82 -21.69
C ARG A 53 2.59 -26.71 -20.46
N GLU A 54 3.41 -26.27 -19.51
CA GLU A 54 3.76 -27.04 -18.31
C GLU A 54 2.88 -26.71 -17.10
N ASN A 55 1.93 -25.78 -17.23
CA ASN A 55 1.09 -25.30 -16.13
C ASN A 55 1.93 -24.83 -14.92
N ARG A 56 3.12 -24.28 -15.18
CA ARG A 56 4.03 -23.82 -14.11
C ARG A 56 3.51 -22.52 -13.52
N ASP A 57 3.24 -22.54 -12.22
CA ASP A 57 2.93 -21.35 -11.42
C ASP A 57 4.21 -20.65 -10.95
N ILE A 58 4.10 -19.38 -10.52
CA ILE A 58 5.22 -18.60 -9.99
C ILE A 58 5.62 -19.19 -8.63
N ALA A 59 6.81 -19.77 -8.56
CA ALA A 59 7.44 -20.06 -7.29
C ALA A 59 7.87 -18.75 -6.62
N SER A 60 7.25 -18.44 -5.49
CA SER A 60 7.61 -17.29 -4.65
C SER A 60 7.95 -17.73 -3.23
N THR A 61 8.88 -17.03 -2.59
CA THR A 61 9.27 -17.25 -1.20
C THR A 61 8.97 -15.98 -0.42
N SER A 62 8.35 -16.11 0.75
CA SER A 62 7.82 -14.99 1.52
C SER A 62 8.43 -14.96 2.91
N GLU A 63 9.04 -13.84 3.28
CA GLU A 63 9.63 -13.61 4.60
C GLU A 63 9.02 -12.38 5.26
N VAL A 64 8.56 -12.52 6.51
CA VAL A 64 8.17 -11.38 7.35
C VAL A 64 9.41 -10.92 8.08
N PHE A 65 9.99 -9.79 7.65
CA PHE A 65 11.24 -9.29 8.23
C PHE A 65 10.99 -8.30 9.37
N GLU A 66 9.81 -7.68 9.44
CA GLU A 66 9.47 -6.75 10.51
C GLU A 66 7.99 -6.87 10.89
N ARG A 67 7.72 -6.98 12.20
CA ARG A 67 6.37 -6.96 12.76
C ARG A 67 6.16 -5.63 13.47
N MET A 68 4.98 -5.05 13.31
CA MET A 68 4.60 -3.85 14.03
C MET A 68 4.38 -4.22 15.51
N GLU A 69 4.98 -3.47 16.43
CA GLU A 69 4.79 -3.67 17.87
C GLU A 69 3.33 -3.48 18.27
N THR A 70 2.64 -2.55 17.62
CA THR A 70 1.20 -2.32 17.76
C THR A 70 0.58 -2.15 16.39
N ARG A 71 -0.63 -2.69 16.20
CA ARG A 71 -1.35 -2.59 14.93
C ARG A 71 -1.60 -1.14 14.55
N VAL A 72 -1.16 -0.75 13.35
CA VAL A 72 -1.43 0.59 12.81
C VAL A 72 -2.91 0.72 12.47
N LYS A 73 -3.57 1.75 13.01
CA LYS A 73 -4.97 2.07 12.78
C LYS A 73 -5.10 3.29 11.87
N ILE A 74 -6.20 3.36 11.11
CA ILE A 74 -6.52 4.54 10.29
C ILE A 74 -6.53 5.81 11.15
N SER A 75 -7.04 5.75 12.38
CA SER A 75 -7.05 6.89 13.31
C SER A 75 -5.68 7.48 13.65
N GLY A 76 -4.58 6.76 13.38
CA GLY A 76 -3.22 7.25 13.57
C GLY A 76 -2.56 7.77 12.29
N THR A 77 -3.28 7.86 11.18
CA THR A 77 -2.78 8.39 9.91
C THR A 77 -3.35 9.78 9.64
N ASP A 78 -2.74 10.52 8.71
CA ASP A 78 -3.25 11.83 8.27
C ASP A 78 -4.67 11.74 7.72
N ILE A 79 -4.97 10.66 6.98
CA ILE A 79 -6.33 10.34 6.51
C ILE A 79 -7.28 10.15 7.69
N GLY A 80 -6.84 9.49 8.77
CA GLY A 80 -7.62 9.38 9.99
C GLY A 80 -7.95 10.72 10.61
N SER A 81 -7.00 11.65 10.61
CA SER A 81 -7.22 13.02 11.10
C SER A 81 -8.26 13.76 10.24
N GLU A 82 -8.18 13.64 8.92
CA GLU A 82 -9.15 14.25 8.00
C GLU A 82 -10.56 13.67 8.20
N LEU A 83 -10.67 12.34 8.28
CA LEU A 83 -11.94 11.66 8.56
C LEU A 83 -12.52 12.08 9.91
N GLN A 84 -11.68 12.22 10.94
CA GLN A 84 -12.13 12.67 12.25
C GLN A 84 -12.68 14.09 12.19
N GLN A 85 -12.01 15.00 11.46
CA GLN A 85 -12.50 16.36 11.25
C GLN A 85 -13.87 16.35 10.56
N GLN A 86 -14.03 15.58 9.48
CA GLN A 86 -15.31 15.46 8.78
C GLN A 86 -16.43 14.92 9.69
N VAL A 87 -16.12 13.94 10.54
CA VAL A 87 -17.07 13.42 11.52
C VAL A 87 -17.50 14.49 12.52
N ASP A 88 -16.56 15.31 13.01
CA ASP A 88 -16.84 16.35 13.98
C ASP A 88 -17.64 17.50 13.36
N ASP A 89 -17.35 17.86 12.11
CA ASP A 89 -18.11 18.84 11.34
C ASP A 89 -19.56 18.38 11.12
N LEU A 90 -19.77 17.11 10.73
CA LEU A 90 -21.10 16.54 10.56
C LEU A 90 -21.88 16.50 11.89
N LYS A 91 -21.21 16.19 13.01
CA LYS A 91 -21.83 16.23 14.34
C LYS A 91 -22.16 17.66 14.78
N ALA A 92 -21.36 18.64 14.40
CA ALA A 92 -21.65 20.05 14.66
C ALA A 92 -22.86 20.50 13.84
N LEU A 93 -22.89 20.17 12.55
CA LEU A 93 -24.02 20.47 11.66
C LEU A 93 -25.33 19.85 12.17
N LEU A 94 -25.30 18.57 12.57
CA LEU A 94 -26.47 17.89 13.13
C LEU A 94 -26.97 18.57 14.42
N ARG A 95 -26.05 19.07 15.26
CA ARG A 95 -26.42 19.82 16.48
C ARG A 95 -27.06 21.15 16.14
N ALA A 96 -26.46 21.92 15.24
CA ALA A 96 -26.99 23.20 14.79
C ALA A 96 -28.41 23.05 14.20
N TYR A 97 -28.64 22.02 13.38
CA TYR A 97 -29.98 21.70 12.88
C TYR A 97 -30.97 21.39 14.01
N LYS A 98 -30.61 20.53 14.97
CA LYS A 98 -31.47 20.19 16.12
C LYS A 98 -31.79 21.37 17.03
N MET A 99 -30.90 22.36 17.10
CA MET A 99 -31.08 23.58 17.88
C MET A 99 -31.82 24.68 17.10
N GLY A 100 -32.16 24.44 15.83
CA GLY A 100 -32.81 25.42 14.96
C GLY A 100 -31.89 26.55 14.47
N GLU A 101 -30.57 26.42 14.65
CA GLU A 101 -29.56 27.38 14.19
C GLU A 101 -29.34 27.27 12.67
N VAL A 102 -29.60 26.09 12.10
CA VAL A 102 -29.58 25.83 10.66
C VAL A 102 -30.93 25.25 10.27
N LEU A 103 -31.58 25.88 9.28
CA LEU A 103 -32.85 25.42 8.71
C LEU A 103 -32.59 24.42 7.58
N GLU A 104 -33.51 23.47 7.39
CA GLU A 104 -33.53 22.63 6.20
C GLU A 104 -33.90 23.48 4.98
N ASP A 105 -32.99 23.62 4.01
CA ASP A 105 -33.33 24.19 2.69
C ASP A 105 -33.86 23.05 1.81
N HIS A 106 -35.18 22.86 1.83
CA HIS A 106 -35.85 22.02 0.84
C HIS A 106 -35.98 22.79 -0.47
N ARG A 107 -34.93 22.78 -1.30
CA ARG A 107 -35.11 23.13 -2.72
C ARG A 107 -35.85 21.98 -3.41
N THR A 108 -37.17 22.09 -3.49
CA THR A 108 -38.01 21.39 -4.48
C THR A 108 -37.71 21.85 -5.89
#